data_AF-A0A3D1BAK9-F1
#
_entry.id   AF-A0A3D1BAK9-F1
#
_cell.length_a   1.000
_cell.length_b   1.000
_cell.length_c   1.000
_cell.angle_alpha   90.00
_cell.angle_beta   90.00
_cell.angle_gamma   90.00
#
_symmetry.space_group_name_H-M   'P 1'
#
loop_
_entity.id
_entity.type
_entity.pdbx_description
1 polymer ?
#
loop_
_entity_poly.entity_id
_entity_poly.type
_entity_poly.pdbx_seq_one_letter_code
_entity_poly.pdbx_strand_id
1 'polypeptide(L)'
;MPARTQISWHWLAFLIAFILLVALGWQGKQTQEQVLATNLSVSHSLEIITATQSMLSSLQDIETGSRGFVLTGDPDYLDSYELGLRQIEAHRRTLQGLLEQRTFPDQRWFEQLDRNIAERLLIAAGNIQTRRTAGLQAAAERLHQAGGKLIMDRLRALLDAVERQERKQLAAANQAVSETIAHSRTLALIGSLLVAALSLAAF
;
A
#
# COMPACT_ATOMS: atom_id res chain seq x y z
N MET A 1 -74.26 -2.64 -20.54
CA MET A 1 -73.31 -3.66 -20.07
C MET A 1 -71.94 -3.03 -19.97
N PRO A 2 -71.35 -2.79 -18.77
CA PRO A 2 -70.02 -2.21 -18.69
C PRO A 2 -68.96 -3.31 -18.81
N ALA A 3 -67.99 -3.08 -19.68
CA ALA A 3 -66.81 -3.92 -19.84
C ALA A 3 -66.00 -3.92 -18.53
N ARG A 4 -65.91 -5.07 -17.86
CA ARG A 4 -64.98 -5.27 -16.74
C ARG A 4 -63.57 -5.11 -17.29
N THR A 5 -62.87 -4.08 -16.85
CA THR A 5 -61.44 -3.89 -17.07
C THR A 5 -60.67 -4.99 -16.34
N GLN A 6 -60.53 -6.16 -16.96
CA GLN A 6 -59.66 -7.27 -16.49
C GLN A 6 -58.16 -6.99 -16.73
N ILE A 7 -57.81 -5.79 -17.18
CA ILE A 7 -56.48 -5.39 -17.62
C ILE A 7 -55.59 -4.88 -16.47
N SER A 8 -56.03 -4.76 -15.22
CA SER A 8 -55.22 -4.02 -14.23
C SER A 8 -54.08 -4.80 -13.55
N TRP A 9 -54.16 -6.12 -13.38
CA TRP A 9 -53.21 -6.84 -12.50
C TRP A 9 -51.93 -7.31 -13.19
N HIS A 10 -52.02 -7.89 -14.38
CA HIS A 10 -50.86 -8.43 -15.10
C HIS A 10 -49.86 -7.34 -15.51
N TRP A 11 -50.36 -6.20 -15.97
CA TRP A 11 -49.53 -5.03 -16.32
C TRP A 11 -48.86 -4.42 -15.08
N LEU A 12 -49.52 -4.45 -13.92
CA LEU A 12 -48.93 -4.00 -12.66
C LEU A 12 -47.80 -4.95 -12.22
N ALA A 13 -48.02 -6.26 -12.29
CA ALA A 13 -46.98 -7.26 -12.01
C ALA A 13 -45.77 -7.12 -12.95
N PHE A 14 -46.02 -6.91 -14.24
CA PHE A 14 -44.98 -6.67 -15.24
C PHE A 14 -44.20 -5.37 -14.98
N LEU A 15 -44.89 -4.28 -14.65
CA LEU A 15 -44.24 -3.01 -14.28
C LEU A 15 -43.36 -3.16 -13.04
N ILE A 16 -43.84 -3.87 -12.01
CA ILE A 16 -43.07 -4.14 -10.79
C ILE A 16 -41.83 -4.99 -11.11
N ALA A 17 -41.98 -6.06 -11.90
CA ALA A 17 -40.87 -6.90 -12.32
C ALA A 17 -39.82 -6.10 -13.13
N PHE A 18 -40.27 -5.21 -14.02
CA PHE A 18 -39.40 -4.33 -14.78
C PHE A 18 -38.64 -3.34 -13.89
N ILE A 19 -39.33 -2.69 -12.94
CA ILE A 19 -38.71 -1.79 -11.96
C ILE A 19 -37.66 -2.54 -11.12
N LEU A 20 -37.97 -3.76 -10.68
CA LEU A 20 -37.03 -4.61 -9.94
C LEU A 20 -35.81 -4.97 -10.77
N LEU A 21 -35.97 -5.31 -12.06
CA LEU A 21 -34.86 -5.58 -12.97
C LEU A 21 -33.96 -4.36 -13.16
N VAL A 22 -34.54 -3.17 -13.35
CA VAL A 22 -33.78 -1.92 -13.46
C VAL A 22 -33.03 -1.63 -12.15
N ALA A 23 -33.67 -1.82 -11.00
CA ALA A 23 -33.04 -1.65 -9.70
C ALA A 23 -31.87 -2.61 -9.47
N LEU A 24 -32.01 -3.89 -9.86
CA LEU A 24 -30.93 -4.88 -9.80
C LEU A 24 -29.76 -4.52 -10.73
N GLY A 25 -30.04 -4.03 -11.93
CA GLY A 25 -29.01 -3.55 -12.87
C GLY A 25 -28.26 -2.33 -12.32
N TRP A 26 -28.99 -1.36 -11.75
CA TRP A 26 -28.41 -0.19 -11.10
C TRP A 26 -27.55 -0.58 -9.89
N GLN A 27 -28.06 -1.46 -9.03
CA GLN A 27 -27.33 -2.00 -7.89
C GLN A 27 -26.02 -2.67 -8.34
N GLY A 28 -26.10 -3.55 -9.35
CA GLY A 28 -24.93 -4.24 -9.87
C GLY A 28 -23.85 -3.28 -10.39
N LYS A 29 -24.26 -2.20 -11.06
CA LYS A 29 -23.34 -1.15 -11.52
C LYS A 29 -22.67 -0.43 -10.34
N GLN A 30 -23.43 -0.04 -9.31
CA GLN A 30 -22.89 0.59 -8.11
C GLN A 30 -21.86 -0.30 -7.40
N THR A 31 -22.16 -1.60 -7.28
CA THR A 31 -21.24 -2.58 -6.70
C THR A 31 -19.93 -2.68 -7.51
N GLN A 32 -20.01 -2.70 -8.84
CA GLN A 32 -18.81 -2.73 -9.69
C GLN A 32 -17.93 -1.49 -9.50
N GLU A 33 -18.54 -0.30 -9.45
CA GLU A 33 -17.81 0.95 -9.23
C GLU A 33 -17.12 0.99 -7.85
N GLN A 34 -17.78 0.49 -6.81
CA GLN A 34 -17.20 0.38 -5.45
C GLN A 34 -16.03 -0.60 -5.41
N VAL A 35 -16.16 -1.76 -6.04
CA VAL A 35 -15.08 -2.75 -6.12
C VAL A 35 -13.88 -2.19 -6.90
N LEU A 36 -14.12 -1.50 -8.01
CA LEU A 36 -13.05 -0.88 -8.80
C LEU A 36 -12.30 0.20 -8.00
N ALA A 37 -13.02 1.10 -7.34
CA ALA A 37 -12.42 2.13 -6.50
C ALA A 37 -11.57 1.51 -5.36
N THR A 38 -12.06 0.43 -4.77
CA THR A 38 -11.33 -0.27 -3.71
C THR A 38 -10.08 -0.97 -4.24
N ASN A 39 -10.14 -1.57 -5.42
CA ASN A 39 -8.97 -2.18 -6.07
C ASN A 39 -7.87 -1.16 -6.37
N LEU A 40 -8.24 0.06 -6.80
CA LEU A 40 -7.27 1.14 -6.99
C LEU A 40 -6.60 1.55 -5.68
N SER A 41 -7.37 1.65 -4.59
CA SER A 41 -6.82 1.93 -3.25
C SER A 41 -5.88 0.81 -2.78
N VAL A 42 -6.23 -0.45 -3.03
CA VAL A 42 -5.41 -1.63 -2.71
C VAL A 42 -4.08 -1.58 -3.48
N SER A 43 -4.14 -1.34 -4.79
CA SER A 43 -2.93 -1.20 -5.63
C SER A 43 -2.01 -0.12 -5.09
N HIS A 44 -2.57 1.05 -4.79
CA HIS A 44 -1.80 2.17 -4.27
C HIS A 44 -1.16 1.88 -2.90
N SER A 45 -1.86 1.21 -1.99
CA SER A 45 -1.26 0.76 -0.72
C SER A 45 -0.10 -0.22 -0.94
N LEU A 46 -0.22 -1.14 -1.91
CA LEU A 46 0.87 -2.06 -2.24
C LEU A 46 2.08 -1.34 -2.83
N GLU A 47 1.86 -0.34 -3.70
CA GLU A 47 2.93 0.51 -4.23
C GLU A 47 3.69 1.24 -3.13
N ILE A 48 2.99 1.82 -2.14
CA ILE A 48 3.62 2.48 -0.99
C ILE A 48 4.42 1.48 -0.15
N ILE A 49 3.89 0.28 0.09
CA ILE A 49 4.61 -0.78 0.82
C ILE A 49 5.89 -1.17 0.07
N THR A 50 5.80 -1.39 -1.24
CA THR A 50 6.97 -1.71 -2.07
C THR A 50 8.00 -0.57 -2.04
N ALA A 51 7.58 0.68 -2.20
CA ALA A 51 8.49 1.83 -2.13
C ALA A 51 9.17 1.97 -0.76
N THR A 52 8.44 1.68 0.31
CA THR A 52 8.96 1.66 1.70
C THR A 52 10.02 0.57 1.88
N GLN A 53 9.79 -0.62 1.32
CA GLN A 53 10.74 -1.73 1.34
C GLN A 53 11.97 -1.45 0.47
N SER A 54 11.81 -0.83 -0.69
CA SER A 54 12.93 -0.40 -1.54
C SER A 54 13.83 0.63 -0.84
N MET A 55 13.24 1.59 -0.11
CA MET A 55 13.99 2.52 0.74
C MET A 55 14.80 1.79 1.81
N LEU A 56 14.16 0.85 2.53
CA LEU A 56 14.85 0.07 3.56
C LEU A 56 15.99 -0.78 2.96
N SER A 57 15.77 -1.38 1.79
CA SER A 57 16.79 -2.18 1.09
C SER A 57 18.01 -1.34 0.75
N SER A 58 17.85 -0.15 0.17
CA SER A 58 18.99 0.72 -0.14
C SER A 58 19.78 1.13 1.11
N LEU A 59 19.10 1.37 2.24
CA LEU A 59 19.75 1.65 3.53
C LEU A 59 20.51 0.42 4.06
N GLN A 60 19.98 -0.78 3.86
CA GLN A 60 20.64 -2.04 4.19
C GLN A 60 21.86 -2.30 3.30
N ASP A 61 21.80 -1.97 2.01
CA ASP A 61 22.94 -2.11 1.09
C ASP A 61 24.08 -1.17 1.50
N ILE A 62 23.76 0.08 1.87
CA ILE A 62 24.71 1.04 2.44
C ILE A 62 25.33 0.48 3.74
N GLU A 63 24.51 -0.09 4.63
CA GLU A 63 25.02 -0.69 5.87
C GLU A 63 25.93 -1.88 5.60
N THR A 64 25.46 -2.82 4.79
CA THR A 64 26.11 -4.10 4.56
C THR A 64 27.42 -3.91 3.81
N GLY A 65 27.42 -3.08 2.75
CA GLY A 65 28.63 -2.78 1.99
C GLY A 65 29.69 -2.05 2.83
N SER A 66 29.27 -1.03 3.60
CA SER A 66 30.20 -0.32 4.49
C SER A 66 30.80 -1.23 5.56
N ARG A 67 29.98 -2.08 6.21
CA ARG A 67 30.46 -3.02 7.24
C ARG A 67 31.35 -4.11 6.65
N GLY A 68 31.00 -4.62 5.47
CA GLY A 68 31.81 -5.60 4.75
C GLY A 68 33.21 -5.07 4.47
N PHE A 69 33.32 -3.89 3.87
CA PHE A 69 34.60 -3.24 3.61
C PHE A 69 35.38 -2.93 4.90
N VAL A 70 34.70 -2.46 5.96
CA VAL A 70 35.35 -2.23 7.25
C VAL A 70 35.96 -3.51 7.80
N LEU A 71 35.24 -4.63 7.72
CA LEU A 71 35.67 -5.92 8.25
C LEU A 71 36.80 -6.55 7.44
N THR A 72 36.68 -6.58 6.11
CA THR A 72 37.58 -7.32 5.22
C THR A 72 38.69 -6.45 4.65
N GLY A 73 38.42 -5.17 4.40
CA GLY A 73 39.27 -4.28 3.59
C GLY A 73 39.13 -4.51 2.08
N ASP A 74 38.25 -5.43 1.67
CA ASP A 74 38.02 -5.79 0.28
C ASP A 74 37.10 -4.78 -0.41
N PRO A 75 37.56 -4.07 -1.46
CA PRO A 75 36.77 -3.08 -2.19
C PRO A 75 35.47 -3.61 -2.78
N ASP A 76 35.34 -4.91 -3.07
CA ASP A 76 34.16 -5.49 -3.72
C ASP A 76 32.89 -5.30 -2.86
N TYR A 77 33.04 -5.20 -1.53
CA TYR A 77 31.92 -4.87 -0.64
C TYR A 77 31.37 -3.45 -0.85
N LEU A 78 32.15 -2.54 -1.45
CA LEU A 78 31.69 -1.18 -1.73
C LEU A 78 30.69 -1.13 -2.88
N ASP A 79 30.55 -2.19 -3.70
CA ASP A 79 29.55 -2.25 -4.78
C ASP A 79 28.12 -2.09 -4.23
N SER A 80 27.80 -2.78 -3.13
CA SER A 80 26.51 -2.63 -2.45
C SER A 80 26.34 -1.23 -1.84
N TYR A 81 27.41 -0.67 -1.27
CA TYR A 81 27.36 0.68 -0.72
C TYR A 81 27.04 1.72 -1.80
N GLU A 82 27.72 1.66 -2.94
CA GLU A 82 27.51 2.56 -4.06
C GLU A 82 26.15 2.35 -4.72
N LEU A 83 25.67 1.11 -4.83
CA LEU A 83 24.34 0.81 -5.32
C LEU A 83 23.27 1.47 -4.46
N GLY A 84 23.35 1.30 -3.13
CA GLY A 84 22.42 1.92 -2.20
C GLY A 84 22.44 3.45 -2.27
N LEU A 85 23.63 4.07 -2.42
CA LEU A 85 23.75 5.51 -2.63
C LEU A 85 23.07 6.00 -3.90
N ARG A 86 23.22 5.27 -5.02
CA ARG A 86 22.59 5.65 -6.30
C ARG A 86 21.06 5.56 -6.25
N GLN A 87 20.53 4.63 -5.47
CA GLN A 87 19.10 4.33 -5.45
C GLN A 87 18.32 5.12 -4.38
N ILE A 88 18.93 5.46 -3.25
CA ILE A 88 18.22 6.00 -2.08
C ILE A 88 17.42 7.28 -2.40
N GLU A 89 17.98 8.20 -3.19
CA GLU A 89 17.29 9.45 -3.54
C GLU A 89 16.13 9.22 -4.52
N ALA A 90 16.25 8.23 -5.41
CA ALA A 90 15.16 7.87 -6.31
C ALA A 90 14.02 7.22 -5.53
N HIS A 91 14.33 6.24 -4.66
CA HIS A 91 13.34 5.60 -3.79
C HIS A 91 12.66 6.60 -2.86
N ARG A 92 13.40 7.59 -2.34
CA ARG A 92 12.84 8.66 -1.50
C ARG A 92 11.81 9.47 -2.27
N ARG A 93 12.15 9.94 -3.48
CA ARG A 93 11.23 10.72 -4.32
C ARG A 93 10.00 9.94 -4.71
N THR A 94 10.14 8.66 -5.06
CA THR A 94 9.01 7.77 -5.33
C THR A 94 8.10 7.65 -4.12
N LEU A 95 8.67 7.38 -2.94
CA LEU A 95 7.90 7.26 -1.70
C LEU A 95 7.16 8.57 -1.37
N GLN A 96 7.81 9.72 -1.54
CA GLN A 96 7.17 11.02 -1.34
C GLN A 96 5.97 11.22 -2.28
N GLY A 97 6.14 10.99 -3.58
CA GLY A 97 5.06 11.15 -4.56
C GLY A 97 3.87 10.23 -4.30
N LEU A 98 4.12 8.98 -3.91
CA LEU A 98 3.05 8.04 -3.54
C LEU A 98 2.30 8.47 -2.27
N LEU A 99 2.97 9.16 -1.35
CA LEU A 99 2.37 9.60 -0.08
C LEU A 99 1.65 10.96 -0.17
N GLU A 100 1.72 11.68 -1.28
CA GLU A 100 1.03 12.98 -1.46
C GLU A 100 -0.49 12.88 -1.25
N GLN A 101 -1.07 11.72 -1.57
CA GLN A 101 -2.52 11.47 -1.42
C GLN A 101 -2.88 10.93 -0.02
N ARG A 102 -1.90 10.81 0.89
CA ARG A 102 -2.09 10.29 2.24
C ARG A 102 -2.02 11.42 3.27
N THR A 103 -2.81 11.30 4.34
CA THR A 103 -2.76 12.21 5.50
C THR A 103 -1.57 11.91 6.44
N PHE A 104 -1.08 10.67 6.39
CA PHE A 104 0.11 10.23 7.12
C PHE A 104 1.02 9.48 6.14
N PRO A 105 2.34 9.68 6.20
CA PRO A 105 3.08 10.57 7.09
C PRO A 105 3.02 12.06 6.72
N ASP A 106 3.34 12.93 7.67
CA ASP A 106 3.33 14.39 7.50
C ASP A 106 4.73 14.96 7.16
N GLN A 107 4.81 16.28 6.96
CA GLN A 107 6.07 16.97 6.67
C GLN A 107 7.15 16.72 7.73
N ARG A 108 6.77 16.66 9.02
CA ARG A 108 7.70 16.44 10.13
C ARG A 108 8.29 15.03 10.10
N TRP A 109 7.54 14.05 9.64
CA TRP A 109 8.06 12.70 9.41
C TRP A 109 9.08 12.68 8.28
N PHE A 110 8.83 13.37 7.15
CA PHE A 110 9.79 13.47 6.06
C PHE A 110 11.09 14.14 6.50
N GLU A 111 11.01 15.23 7.27
CA GLU A 111 12.20 15.86 7.84
C GLU A 111 12.99 14.92 8.76
N GLN A 112 12.31 14.08 9.54
CA GLN A 112 12.97 13.08 10.37
C GLN A 112 13.62 11.99 9.53
N LEU A 113 12.94 11.51 8.49
CA LEU A 113 13.48 10.53 7.56
C LEU A 113 14.76 11.09 6.92
N ASP A 114 14.70 12.26 6.32
CA ASP A 114 15.82 12.88 5.60
C ASP A 114 17.02 13.13 6.52
N ARG A 115 16.78 13.63 7.75
CA ARG A 115 17.85 13.80 8.74
C ARG A 115 18.52 12.48 9.12
N ASN A 116 17.74 11.44 9.40
CA ASN A 116 18.30 10.12 9.77
C ASN A 116 19.02 9.47 8.58
N ILE A 117 18.55 9.65 7.34
CA ILE A 117 19.26 9.18 6.13
C ILE A 117 20.60 9.89 6.03
N ALA A 118 20.63 11.23 6.09
CA ALA A 118 21.87 12.00 6.01
C ALA A 118 22.88 11.57 7.07
N GLU A 119 22.44 11.40 8.33
CA GLU A 119 23.28 10.90 9.42
C GLU A 119 23.81 9.49 9.14
N ARG A 120 22.96 8.60 8.61
CA ARG A 120 23.36 7.23 8.24
C ARG A 120 24.44 7.21 7.17
N LEU A 121 24.33 8.07 6.16
CA LEU A 121 25.31 8.21 5.08
C LEU A 121 26.65 8.73 5.61
N LEU A 122 26.63 9.74 6.48
CA LEU A 122 27.83 10.29 7.12
C LEU A 122 28.56 9.24 7.97
N ILE A 123 27.81 8.42 8.73
CA ILE A 123 28.38 7.32 9.52
C ILE A 123 29.06 6.31 8.59
N ALA A 124 28.39 5.87 7.52
CA ALA A 124 28.95 4.90 6.57
C ALA A 124 30.23 5.43 5.91
N ALA A 125 30.21 6.66 5.39
CA ALA A 125 31.35 7.29 4.76
C ALA A 125 32.53 7.43 5.73
N GLY A 126 32.27 7.85 6.97
CA GLY A 126 33.29 7.97 8.00
C GLY A 126 33.93 6.62 8.38
N ASN A 127 33.15 5.54 8.41
CA ASN A 127 33.68 4.20 8.70
C ASN A 127 34.58 3.70 7.57
N ILE A 128 34.16 3.88 6.32
CA ILE A 128 34.96 3.55 5.12
C ILE A 128 36.26 4.35 5.12
N GLN A 129 36.19 5.67 5.38
CA GLN A 129 37.36 6.53 5.40
C GLN A 129 38.33 6.13 6.52
N THR A 130 37.82 5.86 7.72
CA THR A 130 38.65 5.42 8.85
C THR A 130 39.36 4.10 8.54
N ARG A 131 38.64 3.16 7.89
CA ARG A 131 39.24 1.91 7.43
C ARG A 131 40.39 2.14 6.46
N ARG A 132 40.24 3.07 5.51
CA ARG A 132 41.28 3.42 4.52
C ARG A 132 42.50 4.10 5.14
N THR A 133 42.31 5.00 6.11
CA THR A 133 43.41 5.85 6.62
C THR A 133 44.04 5.35 7.91
N ALA A 134 43.29 4.64 8.75
CA ALA A 134 43.71 4.26 10.10
C ALA A 134 43.61 2.74 10.37
N GLY A 135 43.19 1.94 9.38
CA GLY A 135 43.16 0.48 9.47
C GLY A 135 41.95 -0.08 10.22
N LEU A 136 41.97 -1.40 10.46
CA LEU A 136 40.82 -2.16 10.99
C LEU A 136 40.46 -1.74 12.40
N GLN A 137 41.46 -1.63 13.29
CA GLN A 137 41.26 -1.36 14.72
C GLN A 137 40.48 -0.06 14.93
N ALA A 138 40.94 1.03 14.34
CA ALA A 138 40.30 2.34 14.43
C ALA A 138 38.90 2.35 13.80
N ALA A 139 38.71 1.64 12.69
CA ALA A 139 37.41 1.54 12.03
C ALA A 139 36.39 0.74 12.86
N ALA A 140 36.83 -0.31 13.54
CA ALA A 140 35.99 -1.12 14.44
C ALA A 140 35.56 -0.32 15.67
N GLU A 141 36.47 0.43 16.29
CA GLU A 141 36.16 1.35 17.39
C GLU A 141 35.13 2.41 16.97
N ARG A 142 35.35 3.02 15.80
CA ARG A 142 34.40 3.99 15.23
C ARG A 142 33.04 3.37 14.97
N LEU A 143 32.97 2.17 14.40
CA LEU A 143 31.71 1.48 14.10
C LEU A 143 30.85 1.34 15.37
N HIS A 144 31.48 1.08 16.52
CA HIS A 144 30.81 0.97 17.80
C HIS A 144 30.34 2.32 18.35
N GLN A 145 31.15 3.37 18.22
CA GLN A 145 30.88 4.70 18.79
C GLN A 145 29.95 5.56 17.93
N ALA A 146 29.94 5.37 16.61
CA ALA A 146 29.24 6.24 15.66
C ALA A 146 27.71 6.16 15.71
N GLY A 147 27.13 5.26 16.52
CA GLY A 147 25.67 5.19 16.71
C GLY A 147 24.88 4.65 15.51
N GLY A 148 25.54 4.03 14.52
CA GLY A 148 24.89 3.57 13.28
C GLY A 148 23.69 2.64 13.48
N LYS A 149 23.74 1.76 14.51
CA LYS A 149 22.61 0.90 14.88
C LYS A 149 21.39 1.71 15.33
N LEU A 150 21.59 2.71 16.18
CA LEU A 150 20.49 3.54 16.70
C LEU A 150 19.81 4.29 15.55
N ILE A 151 20.58 4.82 14.60
CA ILE A 151 20.05 5.51 13.43
C ILE A 151 19.27 4.55 12.52
N MET A 152 19.78 3.34 12.27
CA MET A 152 19.01 2.35 11.51
C MET A 152 17.74 1.88 12.23
N ASP A 153 17.76 1.75 13.55
CA ASP A 153 16.58 1.39 14.32
C ASP A 153 15.50 2.49 14.21
N ARG A 154 15.90 3.77 14.21
CA ARG A 154 14.99 4.91 13.94
C ARG A 154 14.43 4.90 12.51
N LEU A 155 15.28 4.65 11.52
CA LEU A 155 14.85 4.55 10.11
C LEU A 155 13.85 3.41 9.90
N ARG A 156 14.13 2.22 10.46
CA ARG A 156 13.19 1.10 10.46
C ARG A 156 11.87 1.47 11.11
N ALA A 157 11.90 2.08 12.30
CA ALA A 157 10.67 2.47 12.99
C ALA A 157 9.80 3.46 12.19
N LEU A 158 10.43 4.43 11.49
CA LEU A 158 9.74 5.39 10.63
C LEU A 158 9.08 4.71 9.43
N LEU A 159 9.84 3.87 8.71
CA LEU A 159 9.37 3.15 7.53
C LEU A 159 8.30 2.11 7.90
N ASP A 160 8.50 1.35 8.99
CA ASP A 160 7.53 0.38 9.48
C ASP A 160 6.21 1.04 9.90
N ALA A 161 6.24 2.30 10.37
CA ALA A 161 5.02 3.01 10.70
C ALA A 161 4.15 3.28 9.46
N VAL A 162 4.78 3.63 8.33
CA VAL A 162 4.11 3.78 7.04
C VAL A 162 3.58 2.43 6.55
N GLU A 163 4.42 1.40 6.57
CA GLU A 163 4.00 0.06 6.14
C GLU A 163 2.82 -0.48 6.99
N ARG A 164 2.84 -0.31 8.30
CA ARG A 164 1.73 -0.72 9.18
C ARG A 164 0.44 0.02 8.86
N GLN A 165 0.52 1.32 8.56
CA GLN A 165 -0.64 2.11 8.21
C GLN A 165 -1.26 1.64 6.89
N GLU A 166 -0.45 1.38 5.87
CA GLU A 166 -0.93 0.88 4.58
C GLU A 166 -1.47 -0.55 4.68
N ARG A 167 -0.83 -1.43 5.46
CA ARG A 167 -1.37 -2.78 5.72
C ARG A 167 -2.72 -2.74 6.44
N LYS A 168 -2.94 -1.78 7.33
CA LYS A 168 -4.24 -1.57 8.00
C LYS A 168 -5.30 -1.11 7.00
N GLN A 169 -4.96 -0.20 6.09
CA GLN A 169 -5.87 0.25 5.02
C GLN A 169 -6.21 -0.91 4.07
N LEU A 170 -5.22 -1.71 3.68
CA LEU A 170 -5.40 -2.91 2.86
C LEU A 170 -6.37 -3.91 3.50
N ALA A 171 -6.21 -4.19 4.80
CA ALA A 171 -7.09 -5.09 5.54
C ALA A 171 -8.53 -4.56 5.58
N ALA A 172 -8.72 -3.26 5.85
CA ALA A 172 -10.04 -2.63 5.86
C ALA A 172 -10.69 -2.64 4.46
N ALA A 173 -9.92 -2.34 3.41
CA ALA A 173 -10.38 -2.37 2.03
C ALA A 173 -10.85 -3.77 1.60
N ASN A 174 -10.06 -4.80 1.91
CA ASN A 174 -10.42 -6.18 1.60
C ASN A 174 -11.69 -6.64 2.35
N GLN A 175 -11.84 -6.24 3.61
CA GLN A 175 -13.04 -6.54 4.38
C GLN A 175 -14.27 -5.85 3.78
N ALA A 176 -14.18 -4.56 3.43
CA ALA A 176 -15.28 -3.80 2.83
C ALA A 176 -15.74 -4.39 1.48
N VAL A 177 -14.81 -4.87 0.65
CA VAL A 177 -15.13 -5.55 -0.61
C VAL A 177 -15.89 -6.86 -0.35
N SER A 178 -15.43 -7.66 0.61
CA SER A 178 -16.09 -8.92 0.97
C SER A 178 -17.53 -8.71 1.44
N GLU A 179 -17.75 -7.73 2.33
CA GLU A 179 -19.08 -7.38 2.84
C GLU A 179 -20.01 -6.84 1.74
N THR A 180 -19.49 -5.96 0.87
CA THR A 180 -20.23 -5.37 -0.25
C THR A 180 -20.67 -6.45 -1.25
N ILE A 181 -19.77 -7.39 -1.58
CA ILE A 181 -20.08 -8.51 -2.48
C ILE A 181 -21.11 -9.44 -1.84
N ALA A 182 -20.96 -9.80 -0.56
CA ALA A 182 -21.87 -10.70 0.13
C ALA A 182 -23.30 -10.14 0.19
N HIS A 183 -23.45 -8.86 0.58
CA HIS A 183 -24.76 -8.20 0.59
C HIS A 183 -25.35 -8.08 -0.82
N SER A 184 -24.53 -7.69 -1.80
CA SER A 184 -25.00 -7.53 -3.17
C SER A 184 -25.48 -8.85 -3.77
N ARG A 185 -24.77 -9.95 -3.49
CA ARG A 185 -25.13 -11.30 -3.94
C ARG A 185 -26.46 -11.77 -3.34
N THR A 186 -26.67 -11.57 -2.04
CA THR A 186 -27.92 -11.97 -1.38
C THR A 186 -29.11 -11.20 -1.92
N LEU A 187 -28.98 -9.87 -2.08
CA LEU A 187 -30.01 -9.03 -2.70
C LEU A 187 -30.31 -9.44 -4.14
N ALA A 188 -29.27 -9.73 -4.94
CA ALA A 188 -29.44 -10.17 -6.31
C ALA A 188 -30.17 -11.52 -6.40
N LEU A 189 -29.88 -12.47 -5.51
CA LEU A 189 -30.56 -13.77 -5.46
C LEU A 189 -32.04 -13.61 -5.10
N ILE A 190 -32.35 -12.88 -4.03
CA ILE A 190 -33.74 -12.64 -3.60
C ILE A 190 -34.52 -11.88 -4.69
N GLY A 191 -33.93 -10.81 -5.24
CA GLY A 191 -34.55 -10.02 -6.29
C GLY A 191 -34.82 -10.83 -7.56
N SER A 192 -33.86 -11.67 -7.98
CA SER A 192 -34.04 -12.54 -9.15
C SER A 192 -35.15 -13.57 -8.94
N LEU A 193 -35.25 -14.15 -7.74
CA LEU A 193 -36.34 -15.07 -7.39
C LEU A 193 -37.71 -14.37 -7.39
N LEU A 194 -37.78 -13.13 -6.89
CA LEU A 194 -39.01 -12.33 -6.92
C LEU A 194 -39.44 -11.96 -8.34
N VAL A 195 -38.49 -11.55 -9.19
CA VAL A 195 -38.76 -11.26 -10.61
C VAL A 195 -39.28 -12.51 -11.32
N ALA A 196 -38.66 -13.67 -11.08
CA ALA A 196 -39.11 -14.94 -11.66
C ALA A 196 -40.53 -15.30 -11.20
N ALA A 197 -40.83 -15.18 -9.90
CA ALA A 197 -42.14 -15.46 -9.35
C ALA A 197 -43.23 -14.51 -9.90
N LEU A 198 -42.95 -13.21 -9.97
CA LEU A 198 -43.87 -12.22 -10.53
C LEU A 198 -44.11 -12.42 -12.03
N SER A 199 -43.08 -12.82 -12.78
CA SER A 199 -43.19 -13.11 -14.20
C SER A 199 -44.04 -14.35 -14.47
N LEU A 200 -43.90 -15.39 -13.64
CA LEU A 200 -44.72 -16.61 -13.71
C LEU A 200 -46.19 -16.33 -13.33
N ALA A 201 -46.44 -15.49 -12.31
CA ALA A 201 -47.80 -15.12 -11.90
C ALA A 201 -48.51 -14.17 -12.87
N ALA A 202 -47.77 -13.56 -13.79
CA ALA A 202 -48.31 -12.70 -14.83
C ALA A 202 -48.78 -13.47 -16.08
N PHE A 203 -48.36 -14.73 -16.25
CA PHE A 203 -48.84 -15.68 -17.27
C PHE A 203 -50.12 -16.39 -16.81
#